data_AF-A0A1B1BKH4-F1
#
_entry.id   AF-A0A1B1BKH4-F1
#
_cell.length_a   1.000
_cell.length_b   1.000
_cell.length_c   1.000
_cell.angle_alpha   90.00
_cell.angle_beta   90.00
_cell.angle_gamma   90.00
#
_symmetry.space_group_name_H-M   'P 1'
#
loop_
_entity.id
_entity.type
_entity.pdbx_description
1 polymer ?
#
loop_
_entity_poly.entity_id
_entity_poly.type
_entity_poly.pdbx_seq_one_letter_code
_entity_poly.pdbx_strand_id
1 'polypeptide(L)'
;MLNNASNILMDTANIVVWHPTFVSSREFPDVPIHVARCASEAFQAAGIGAFIAAILMARTTIEATAKSQAITKGNLIAKIDAMASAQLIRPALREAAHAIRHLGNDMAHGDIEDPPAQVDAEDVLKLMAMILTEVFEAAALTKAIMERRAQ
;
A
#
# COMPACT_ATOMS: atom_id res chain seq x y z
N MET A 1 -49.52 43.94 17.96
CA MET A 1 -48.49 43.88 19.02
C MET A 1 -48.04 42.42 19.12
N LEU A 2 -46.98 42.07 18.38
CA LEU A 2 -45.70 41.51 18.87
C LEU A 2 -45.78 40.02 19.25
N ASN A 3 -45.21 39.12 18.43
CA ASN A 3 -43.92 38.40 18.63
C ASN A 3 -43.93 37.53 19.92
N ASN A 4 -43.50 36.27 19.96
CA ASN A 4 -42.16 35.85 19.55
C ASN A 4 -41.95 34.33 19.72
N ALA A 5 -41.08 33.79 18.86
CA ALA A 5 -40.15 32.66 19.08
C ALA A 5 -40.70 31.25 19.36
N SER A 6 -40.82 30.50 18.26
CA SER A 6 -40.20 29.19 18.05
C SER A 6 -39.11 28.83 19.08
N ASN A 7 -39.40 27.88 19.96
CA ASN A 7 -38.35 27.12 20.65
C ASN A 7 -38.14 25.80 19.89
N ILE A 8 -37.50 25.90 18.73
CA ILE A 8 -36.74 24.76 18.20
C ILE A 8 -35.45 24.77 19.02
N LEU A 9 -35.41 23.95 20.07
CA LEU A 9 -34.15 23.54 20.68
C LEU A 9 -33.43 22.66 19.65
N MET A 10 -32.66 23.29 18.76
CA MET A 10 -31.62 22.59 18.02
C MET A 10 -30.55 22.20 19.04
N ASP A 11 -30.66 20.98 19.56
CA ASP A 11 -29.50 20.28 20.08
C ASP A 11 -28.58 20.01 18.89
N THR A 12 -27.64 20.91 18.65
CA THR A 12 -26.56 20.73 17.68
C THR A 12 -25.59 19.68 18.25
N ALA A 13 -26.05 18.44 18.32
CA ALA A 13 -25.17 17.30 18.53
C ALA A 13 -24.16 17.33 17.37
N ASN A 14 -22.88 17.53 17.69
CA ASN A 14 -21.79 17.48 16.73
C ASN A 14 -21.85 16.13 16.00
N ILE A 15 -22.39 16.12 14.78
CA ILE A 15 -22.41 14.93 13.95
C ILE A 15 -20.97 14.73 13.47
N VAL A 16 -20.24 13.85 14.15
CA VAL A 16 -18.94 13.37 13.69
C VAL A 16 -19.19 12.49 12.47
N VAL A 17 -18.92 13.02 11.29
CA VAL A 17 -18.98 12.27 10.03
C VAL A 17 -17.62 11.58 9.85
N TRP A 18 -17.59 10.27 10.04
CA TRP A 18 -16.44 9.44 9.67
C TRP A 18 -16.39 9.30 8.15
N HIS A 19 -15.33 9.81 7.53
CA HIS A 19 -15.03 9.64 6.12
C HIS A 19 -14.69 8.16 5.81
N PRO A 20 -14.84 7.73 4.55
CA PRO A 20 -15.62 6.55 4.15
C PRO A 20 -15.27 5.25 4.88
N THR A 21 -16.32 4.53 5.27
CA THR A 21 -16.27 3.21 5.93
C THR A 21 -15.87 2.05 5.00
N PHE A 22 -15.84 2.28 3.68
CA PHE A 22 -15.40 1.31 2.70
C PHE A 22 -14.87 2.01 1.45
N VAL A 23 -13.65 1.66 1.05
CA VAL A 23 -13.08 1.97 -0.26
C VAL A 23 -12.75 0.64 -0.91
N SER A 24 -13.24 0.41 -2.13
CA SER A 24 -12.85 -0.77 -2.90
C SER A 24 -11.34 -0.74 -3.12
N SER A 25 -10.63 -1.72 -2.56
CA SER A 25 -9.20 -1.92 -2.78
C SER A 25 -8.97 -2.89 -3.92
N ARG A 26 -7.79 -2.80 -4.55
CA ARG A 26 -7.26 -3.93 -5.33
C ARG A 26 -7.12 -5.15 -4.42
N GLU A 27 -7.55 -6.30 -4.92
CA GLU A 27 -7.37 -7.61 -4.28
C GLU A 27 -6.05 -8.25 -4.71
N PHE A 28 -5.47 -9.06 -3.82
CA PHE A 28 -4.21 -9.79 -4.02
C PHE A 28 -4.36 -11.26 -3.59
N PRO A 29 -5.20 -12.06 -4.27
CA PRO A 29 -5.54 -13.41 -3.82
C PRO A 29 -4.35 -14.38 -3.84
N ASP A 30 -3.38 -14.15 -4.73
CA ASP A 30 -2.18 -14.98 -4.88
C ASP A 30 -1.01 -14.51 -4.00
N VAL A 31 -1.21 -13.49 -3.17
CA VAL A 31 -0.20 -12.91 -2.28
C VAL A 31 -0.46 -13.38 -0.85
N PRO A 32 0.58 -13.75 -0.06
CA PRO A 32 0.41 -14.13 1.33
C PRO A 32 -0.36 -13.08 2.14
N ILE A 33 -1.32 -13.53 2.96
CA ILE A 33 -2.32 -12.67 3.60
C ILE A 33 -1.75 -11.45 4.35
N HIS A 34 -0.61 -11.60 5.02
CA HIS A 34 0.03 -10.53 5.76
C HIS A 34 0.66 -9.45 4.84
N VAL A 35 1.15 -9.84 3.66
CA VAL A 35 1.64 -8.93 2.62
C VAL A 35 0.45 -8.27 1.92
N ALA A 36 -0.57 -9.06 1.55
CA ALA A 36 -1.77 -8.60 0.89
C ALA A 36 -2.50 -7.52 1.71
N ARG A 37 -2.62 -7.70 3.04
CA ARG A 37 -3.19 -6.69 3.93
C ARG A 37 -2.46 -5.35 3.84
N CYS A 38 -1.14 -5.36 3.87
CA CYS A 38 -0.34 -4.13 3.76
C CYS A 38 -0.58 -3.44 2.41
N ALA A 39 -0.60 -4.22 1.33
CA ALA A 39 -0.83 -3.70 -0.02
C ALA A 39 -2.23 -3.09 -0.15
N SER A 40 -3.26 -3.80 0.34
CA SER A 40 -4.64 -3.32 0.32
C SER A 40 -4.82 -2.07 1.18
N GLU A 41 -4.17 -1.95 2.33
CA GLU A 41 -4.18 -0.72 3.13
C GLU A 41 -3.54 0.46 2.38
N ALA A 42 -2.48 0.22 1.60
CA ALA A 42 -1.89 1.25 0.76
C ALA A 42 -2.89 1.80 -0.28
N PHE A 43 -3.62 0.92 -0.96
CA PHE A 43 -4.67 1.33 -1.92
C PHE A 43 -5.85 2.04 -1.25
N GLN A 44 -6.31 1.55 -0.08
CA GLN A 44 -7.38 2.19 0.67
C GLN A 44 -7.00 3.60 1.13
N ALA A 45 -5.79 3.76 1.67
CA ALA A 45 -5.27 5.05 2.09
C ALA A 45 -5.22 6.04 0.94
N ALA A 46 -4.72 5.63 -0.23
CA ALA A 46 -4.71 6.50 -1.41
C ALA A 46 -6.14 6.86 -1.87
N GLY A 47 -7.08 5.90 -1.82
CA GLY A 47 -8.47 6.12 -2.23
C GLY A 47 -9.24 7.13 -1.35
N ILE A 48 -8.76 7.42 -0.14
CA ILE A 48 -9.29 8.49 0.73
C ILE A 48 -8.41 9.75 0.74
N GLY A 49 -7.37 9.82 -0.10
CA GLY A 49 -6.44 10.95 -0.13
C GLY A 49 -5.37 10.96 0.96
N ALA A 50 -5.19 9.87 1.70
CA ALA A 50 -4.16 9.73 2.73
C ALA A 50 -2.82 9.28 2.13
N PHE A 51 -2.20 10.13 1.31
CA PHE A 51 -1.02 9.79 0.49
C PHE A 51 0.22 9.38 1.29
N ILE A 52 0.48 10.05 2.42
CA ILE A 52 1.55 9.67 3.35
C ILE A 52 1.36 8.23 3.84
N ALA A 53 0.16 7.90 4.30
CA ALA A 53 -0.18 6.57 4.77
C ALA A 53 -0.08 5.53 3.65
N ALA A 54 -0.51 5.88 2.43
CA ALA A 54 -0.40 5.01 1.27
C ALA A 54 1.05 4.63 0.98
N ILE A 55 1.97 5.60 0.98
CA ILE A 55 3.39 5.37 0.70
C ILE A 55 4.07 4.58 1.84
N LEU A 56 3.72 4.87 3.10
CA LEU A 56 4.21 4.10 4.25
C LEU A 56 3.77 2.63 4.20
N MET A 57 2.52 2.37 3.81
CA MET A 57 2.01 1.02 3.63
C MET A 57 2.62 0.32 2.42
N ALA A 58 2.94 1.05 1.35
CA ALA A 58 3.71 0.50 0.25
C ALA A 58 5.13 0.09 0.68
N ARG A 59 5.84 0.94 1.44
CA ARG A 59 7.15 0.60 2.02
C ARG A 59 7.06 -0.63 2.94
N THR A 60 6.01 -0.70 3.77
CA THR A 60 5.72 -1.86 4.63
C THR A 60 5.49 -3.12 3.81
N THR A 61 4.79 -3.01 2.68
CA THR A 61 4.54 -4.12 1.76
C THR A 61 5.85 -4.68 1.18
N ILE A 62 6.83 -3.84 0.83
CA ILE A 62 8.14 -4.30 0.34
C ILE A 62 8.90 -5.07 1.43
N GLU A 63 8.91 -4.57 2.66
CA GLU A 63 9.53 -5.25 3.81
C GLU A 63 8.83 -6.60 4.11
N ALA A 64 7.49 -6.63 4.08
CA ALA A 64 6.70 -7.84 4.29
C ALA A 64 6.94 -8.88 3.18
N THR A 65 7.05 -8.43 1.93
CA THR A 65 7.38 -9.26 0.76
C THR A 65 8.72 -9.96 0.96
N ALA A 66 9.77 -9.21 1.32
CA ALA A 66 11.07 -9.81 1.60
C ALA A 66 11.01 -10.85 2.73
N LYS A 67 10.33 -10.53 3.84
CA LYS A 67 10.16 -11.46 4.96
C LYS A 67 9.41 -12.73 4.58
N SER A 68 8.40 -12.62 3.72
CA SER A 68 7.67 -13.77 3.18
C SER A 68 8.55 -14.69 2.32
N GLN A 69 9.64 -14.15 1.76
CA GLN A 69 10.64 -14.89 0.98
C GLN A 69 11.84 -15.34 1.85
N ALA A 70 11.65 -15.42 3.17
CA ALA A 70 12.66 -15.76 4.18
C ALA A 70 13.85 -14.78 4.27
N ILE A 71 13.75 -13.59 3.67
CA ILE A 71 14.77 -12.53 3.74
C ILE A 71 14.44 -11.62 4.92
N THR A 72 14.95 -11.97 6.11
CA THR A 72 14.56 -11.32 7.37
C THR A 72 15.65 -10.45 8.01
N LYS A 73 16.91 -10.62 7.60
CA LYS A 73 18.07 -9.94 8.20
C LYS A 73 18.33 -8.57 7.55
N GLY A 74 18.93 -7.66 8.33
CA GLY A 74 19.37 -6.35 7.85
C GLY A 74 18.26 -5.32 7.73
N ASN A 75 18.63 -4.12 7.26
CA ASN A 75 17.70 -3.03 6.97
C ASN A 75 16.96 -3.27 5.63
N LEU A 76 15.98 -2.42 5.31
CA LEU A 76 15.18 -2.59 4.10
C LEU A 76 16.02 -2.49 2.80
N ILE A 77 17.13 -1.73 2.82
CA ILE A 77 18.09 -1.68 1.69
C ILE A 77 18.63 -3.09 1.42
N ALA A 78 19.21 -3.73 2.44
CA ALA A 78 19.79 -5.06 2.34
C ALA A 78 18.77 -6.11 1.92
N LYS A 79 17.50 -5.98 2.37
CA LYS A 79 16.43 -6.89 1.96
C LYS A 79 16.04 -6.75 0.49
N ILE A 80 15.97 -5.51 -0.02
CA ILE A 80 15.70 -5.26 -1.44
C ILE A 80 16.82 -5.84 -2.31
N ASP A 81 18.08 -5.60 -1.93
CA ASP A 81 19.24 -6.15 -2.64
C ASP A 81 19.27 -7.68 -2.60
N ALA A 82 18.91 -8.28 -1.47
CA ALA A 82 18.79 -9.73 -1.36
C ALA A 82 17.66 -10.30 -2.24
N MET A 83 16.51 -9.63 -2.35
CA MET A 83 15.44 -10.06 -3.28
C MET A 83 15.92 -10.05 -4.72
N ALA A 84 16.65 -9.00 -5.13
CA ALA A 84 17.22 -8.91 -6.47
C ALA A 84 18.30 -9.98 -6.72
N SER A 85 19.17 -10.21 -5.73
CA SER A 85 20.22 -11.23 -5.80
C SER A 85 19.65 -12.65 -5.90
N ALA A 86 18.51 -12.90 -5.25
CA ALA A 86 17.75 -14.15 -5.34
C ALA A 86 16.89 -14.26 -6.61
N GLN A 87 16.98 -13.29 -7.54
CA GLN A 87 16.20 -13.22 -8.77
C GLN A 87 14.68 -13.21 -8.55
N LEU A 88 14.22 -12.78 -7.38
CA LEU A 88 12.80 -12.60 -7.07
C LEU A 88 12.23 -11.34 -7.73
N ILE A 89 13.10 -10.37 -7.99
CA ILE A 89 12.78 -9.15 -8.74
C ILE A 89 13.91 -8.82 -9.71
N ARG A 90 13.57 -8.34 -10.90
CA ARG A 90 14.49 -7.88 -11.93
C ARG A 90 15.15 -6.55 -11.53
N PRO A 91 16.29 -6.17 -12.14
CA PRO A 91 17.02 -4.94 -11.79
C PRO A 91 16.16 -3.66 -11.79
N ALA A 92 15.26 -3.50 -12.76
CA ALA A 92 14.37 -2.34 -12.80
C ALA A 92 13.42 -2.26 -11.59
N LEU A 93 12.94 -3.40 -11.08
CA LEU A 93 12.07 -3.43 -9.90
C LEU A 93 12.85 -3.32 -8.58
N ARG A 94 14.15 -3.65 -8.58
CA ARG A 94 15.05 -3.29 -7.47
C ARG A 94 15.13 -1.78 -7.30
N GLU A 95 15.36 -1.04 -8.39
CA GLU A 95 15.41 0.43 -8.35
C GLU A 95 14.06 1.02 -7.93
N ALA A 96 12.96 0.47 -8.43
CA ALA A 96 11.62 0.85 -8.00
C ALA A 96 11.40 0.63 -6.49
N ALA A 97 11.83 -0.51 -5.95
CA ALA A 97 11.71 -0.81 -4.53
C ALA A 97 12.56 0.16 -3.68
N HIS A 98 13.76 0.53 -4.15
CA HIS A 98 14.56 1.56 -3.50
C HIS A 98 13.88 2.92 -3.56
N ALA A 99 13.27 3.31 -4.69
CA ALA A 99 12.53 4.56 -4.81
C ALA A 99 11.36 4.64 -3.82
N ILE A 100 10.55 3.57 -3.70
CA ILE A 100 9.47 3.48 -2.69
C ILE A 100 10.04 3.62 -1.28
N ARG A 101 11.13 2.91 -0.98
CA ARG A 101 11.80 2.97 0.32
C ARG A 101 12.28 4.39 0.64
N HIS A 102 12.89 5.06 -0.34
CA HIS A 102 13.42 6.41 -0.21
C HIS A 102 12.30 7.41 0.05
N LEU A 103 11.26 7.40 -0.79
CA LEU A 103 10.14 8.32 -0.65
C LEU A 103 9.45 8.16 0.71
N GLY A 104 9.25 6.91 1.16
CA GLY A 104 8.66 6.63 2.47
C GLY A 104 9.60 6.76 3.67
N ASN A 105 10.88 7.13 3.50
CA ASN A 105 11.86 7.10 4.58
C ASN A 105 11.62 8.22 5.59
N ASP A 106 11.57 9.46 5.12
CA ASP A 106 11.51 10.66 5.96
C ASP A 106 10.15 10.71 6.68
N MET A 107 9.07 10.36 5.97
CA MET A 107 7.74 10.16 6.55
C MET A 107 7.71 9.07 7.64
N ALA A 108 8.52 8.02 7.54
CA ALA A 108 8.60 6.99 8.57
C ALA A 108 9.35 7.45 9.83
N HIS A 109 10.13 8.54 9.71
CA HIS A 109 10.86 9.17 10.81
C HIS A 109 10.16 10.42 11.37
N GLY A 110 9.07 10.87 10.74
CA GLY A 110 8.28 12.02 11.18
C GLY A 110 8.67 13.34 10.50
N ASP A 111 9.58 13.29 9.53
CA ASP A 111 10.05 14.43 8.76
C ASP A 111 9.11 14.62 7.53
N ILE A 112 8.07 15.46 7.68
CA ILE A 112 6.96 15.61 6.70
C ILE A 112 6.80 17.08 6.23
N GLU A 113 7.91 17.80 6.10
CA GLU A 113 7.90 19.20 5.68
C GLU A 113 7.47 19.38 4.22
N ASP A 114 7.71 18.37 3.39
CA ASP A 114 7.29 18.29 1.97
C ASP A 114 6.44 17.02 1.75
N PRO A 115 5.11 17.07 2.00
CA PRO A 115 4.26 15.90 1.86
C PRO A 115 4.06 15.51 0.39
N PRO A 116 3.95 14.20 0.10
CA PRO A 116 3.76 13.71 -1.26
C PRO A 116 2.42 14.16 -1.85
N ALA A 117 2.44 14.48 -3.14
CA ALA A 117 1.23 14.70 -3.92
C ALA A 117 0.54 13.39 -4.29
N GLN A 118 -0.67 13.49 -4.82
CA GLN A 118 -1.43 12.33 -5.30
C GLN A 118 -0.65 11.49 -6.31
N VAL A 119 0.04 12.15 -7.25
CA VAL A 119 0.82 11.49 -8.31
C VAL A 119 1.93 10.61 -7.74
N ASP A 120 2.57 11.05 -6.65
CA ASP A 120 3.63 10.29 -5.99
C ASP A 120 3.08 8.99 -5.39
N ALA A 121 1.93 9.06 -4.73
CA ALA A 121 1.26 7.89 -4.18
C ALA A 121 0.78 6.93 -5.28
N GLU A 122 0.21 7.45 -6.37
CA GLU A 122 -0.24 6.62 -7.50
C GLU A 122 0.93 5.87 -8.15
N ASP A 123 2.07 6.52 -8.35
CA ASP A 123 3.24 5.87 -8.94
C ASP A 123 3.85 4.84 -7.99
N VAL A 124 3.92 5.14 -6.67
CA VAL A 124 4.32 4.16 -5.66
C VAL A 124 3.43 2.93 -5.65
N LEU A 125 2.10 3.09 -5.75
CA LEU A 125 1.16 1.97 -5.77
C LEU A 125 1.34 1.10 -7.02
N LYS A 126 1.57 1.71 -8.19
CA LYS A 126 1.87 0.98 -9.43
C LYS A 126 3.16 0.17 -9.29
N LEU A 127 4.23 0.79 -8.78
CA LEU A 127 5.52 0.14 -8.55
C LEU A 127 5.42 -1.02 -7.54
N MET A 128 4.74 -0.79 -6.41
CA MET A 128 4.47 -1.83 -5.41
C MET A 128 3.73 -3.01 -6.02
N ALA A 129 2.67 -2.74 -6.81
CA ALA A 129 1.91 -3.79 -7.45
C ALA A 129 2.74 -4.61 -8.45
N MET A 130 3.60 -3.97 -9.25
CA MET A 130 4.50 -4.68 -10.16
C MET A 130 5.47 -5.62 -9.41
N ILE A 131 5.96 -5.21 -8.24
CA ILE A 131 6.79 -6.05 -7.38
C ILE A 131 6.01 -7.27 -6.88
N LEU A 132 4.77 -7.10 -6.41
CA LEU A 132 3.93 -8.23 -5.98
C LEU A 132 3.60 -9.18 -7.14
N THR A 133 3.38 -8.63 -8.33
CA THR A 133 3.16 -9.43 -9.54
C THR A 133 4.36 -10.33 -9.82
N GLU A 134 5.58 -9.79 -9.73
CA GLU A 134 6.79 -10.56 -10.03
C GLU A 134 7.13 -11.61 -8.97
N VAL A 135 6.95 -11.26 -7.70
CA VAL A 135 7.29 -12.15 -6.58
C VAL A 135 6.25 -13.25 -6.37
N PHE A 136 4.97 -12.99 -6.67
CA PHE A 136 3.87 -13.91 -6.34
C PHE A 136 2.95 -14.21 -7.53
N GLU A 137 2.27 -13.21 -8.08
CA GLU A 137 1.09 -13.43 -8.94
C GLU A 137 1.46 -14.10 -10.28
N ALA A 138 2.59 -13.73 -10.91
CA ALA A 138 3.00 -14.29 -12.18
C ALA A 138 3.30 -15.80 -12.10
N ALA A 139 3.92 -16.24 -11.00
CA ALA A 139 4.18 -17.65 -10.75
C ALA A 139 2.88 -18.43 -10.50
N ALA A 140 1.98 -17.86 -9.69
CA ALA A 140 0.67 -18.46 -9.42
C ALA A 140 -0.17 -18.61 -10.71
N LEU A 141 -0.24 -17.56 -11.52
CA LEU A 141 -0.94 -17.59 -12.80
C LEU A 141 -0.35 -18.63 -13.76
N THR A 142 0.98 -18.70 -13.85
CA THR A 142 1.67 -19.67 -14.70
C THR A 142 1.29 -21.11 -14.31
N LYS A 143 1.36 -21.42 -13.00
CA LYS A 143 0.96 -22.72 -12.46
C LYS A 143 -0.50 -23.06 -12.83
N ALA A 144 -1.42 -22.12 -12.59
CA ALA A 144 -2.84 -22.32 -12.89
C ALA A 144 -3.10 -22.55 -14.39
N ILE A 145 -2.36 -21.88 -15.30
CA ILE A 145 -2.47 -22.11 -16.74
C ILE A 145 -2.02 -23.53 -17.09
N MET A 146 -0.88 -23.98 -16.56
CA MET A 146 -0.34 -25.32 -16.83
C MET A 146 -1.30 -26.41 -16.35
N GLU A 147 -1.87 -26.27 -15.15
CA GLU A 147 -2.83 -27.23 -14.59
C GLU A 147 -4.11 -27.34 -15.44
N ARG A 148 -4.66 -26.21 -15.92
CA ARG A 148 -5.83 -26.23 -16.81
C ARG A 148 -5.55 -26.88 -18.16
N ARG A 149 -4.31 -26.81 -18.65
CA ARG A 149 -3.92 -27.37 -19.96
C ARG A 149 -3.53 -28.85 -19.88
N ALA A 150 -3.29 -29.37 -18.66
CA ALA A 150 -2.98 -30.77 -18.41
C ALA A 150 -4.22 -31.66 -18.23
N GLN A 151 -5.42 -31.07 -18.23
CA GLN A 151 -6.73 -31.73 -18.20
C GLN A 151 -7.31 -31.85 -19.62
#